data_AF-A0A4Q4BFB1-F1
#
_entry.id   AF-A0A4Q4BFB1-F1
#
_cell.length_a   1.000
_cell.length_b   1.000
_cell.length_c   1.000
_cell.angle_alpha   90.00
_cell.angle_beta   90.00
_cell.angle_gamma   90.00
#
_symmetry.space_group_name_H-M   'P 1'
#
loop_
_entity.id
_entity.type
_entity.pdbx_description
1 polymer ?
#
loop_
_entity_poly.entity_id
_entity_poly.type
_entity_poly.pdbx_seq_one_letter_code
_entity_poly.pdbx_strand_id
1 'polypeptide(L)'
;MTLIFTETFDAYAGTGLAPVAQTTPSTGTLNSTVWLITGMSDAQPGYGGTVGAGDYGRGILSASGNTTTGGMYAAPVGAGRGLAFQPSGTDFFEGTSNVTLRLANTSGAAWTGITVDFNWIYRNNDTRSDVMNFSWSTDGVTFTTISALQLTTPVAADSTSFTSIT
;
A
#
# COMPACT_ATOMS: atom_id res chain seq x y z
N MET A 1 -6.81 24.79 -0.92
CA MET A 1 -5.97 23.59 -0.74
C MET A 1 -5.74 22.99 -2.12
N THR A 2 -4.48 22.78 -2.52
CA THR A 2 -4.16 22.20 -3.84
C THR A 2 -3.98 20.70 -3.68
N LEU A 3 -4.64 19.90 -4.52
CA LEU A 3 -4.40 18.46 -4.58
C LEU A 3 -3.03 18.21 -5.22
N ILE A 4 -2.13 17.56 -4.47
CA ILE A 4 -0.75 17.29 -4.93
C ILE A 4 -0.60 15.86 -5.45
N PHE A 5 -1.40 14.95 -4.92
CA PHE A 5 -1.36 13.53 -5.25
C PHE A 5 -2.69 12.88 -4.88
N THR A 6 -3.11 11.91 -5.69
CA THR A 6 -4.22 11.01 -5.38
C THR A 6 -3.93 9.65 -5.96
N GLU A 7 -4.29 8.60 -5.22
CA GLU A 7 -4.25 7.22 -5.66
C GLU A 7 -5.51 6.55 -5.11
N THR A 8 -6.39 6.10 -6.01
CA THR A 8 -7.62 5.38 -5.64
C THR A 8 -7.45 3.87 -5.74
N PHE A 9 -6.33 3.40 -6.30
CA PHE A 9 -6.03 2.01 -6.64
C PHE A 9 -7.04 1.36 -7.61
N ASP A 10 -8.04 2.08 -8.12
CA ASP A 10 -9.05 1.52 -9.02
C ASP A 10 -8.47 1.03 -10.35
N ALA A 11 -7.32 1.54 -10.76
CA ALA A 11 -6.60 1.07 -11.95
C ALA A 11 -5.55 0.00 -11.65
N TYR A 12 -5.21 -0.23 -10.38
CA TYR A 12 -4.21 -1.19 -9.95
C TYR A 12 -4.73 -2.63 -10.09
N ALA A 13 -3.99 -3.50 -10.79
CA ALA A 13 -4.40 -4.88 -11.06
C ALA A 13 -3.49 -5.92 -10.42
N GLY A 14 -2.62 -5.50 -9.49
CA GLY A 14 -1.70 -6.42 -8.84
C GLY A 14 -0.59 -6.91 -9.75
N THR A 15 -0.28 -6.21 -10.85
CA THR A 15 0.74 -6.66 -11.82
C THR A 15 2.13 -6.11 -11.51
N GLY A 16 2.38 -5.65 -10.28
CA GLY A 16 3.68 -5.14 -9.85
C GLY A 16 3.80 -3.63 -9.76
N LEU A 17 5.01 -3.12 -9.92
CA LEU A 17 5.35 -1.70 -9.93
C LEU A 17 6.01 -1.30 -11.24
N ALA A 18 5.72 -0.10 -11.72
CA ALA A 18 6.38 0.47 -12.89
C ALA A 18 6.46 2.00 -12.76
N PRO A 19 7.47 2.63 -13.39
CA PRO A 19 7.64 4.07 -13.28
C PRO A 19 6.66 4.81 -14.21
N VAL A 20 5.90 5.74 -13.65
CA VAL A 20 5.19 6.79 -14.38
C VAL A 20 5.39 8.14 -13.68
N ALA A 21 5.09 9.27 -14.33
CA ALA A 21 5.21 10.56 -13.67
C ALA A 21 4.29 10.64 -12.42
N GLN A 22 4.69 11.37 -11.36
CA GLN A 22 3.95 11.47 -10.08
C GLN A 22 2.46 11.80 -10.26
N THR A 23 2.12 12.61 -11.26
CA THR A 23 0.75 13.06 -11.53
C THR A 23 -0.03 12.14 -12.48
N THR A 24 0.59 11.07 -12.97
CA THR A 24 0.00 10.15 -13.94
C THR A 24 -0.50 8.90 -13.22
N PRO A 25 -1.80 8.58 -13.30
CA PRO A 25 -2.31 7.31 -12.80
C PRO A 25 -1.62 6.14 -13.50
N SER A 26 -1.12 5.17 -12.73
CA SER A 26 -0.60 3.94 -13.29
C SER A 26 -1.72 2.94 -13.56
N THR A 27 -1.66 2.20 -14.66
CA THR A 27 -2.62 1.13 -14.97
C THR A 27 -1.99 -0.22 -14.75
N GLY A 28 -2.66 -1.09 -14.00
CA GLY A 28 -2.20 -2.43 -13.66
C GLY A 28 -1.14 -2.49 -12.56
N THR A 29 -0.16 -1.59 -12.60
CA THR A 29 0.97 -1.50 -11.67
C THR A 29 0.84 -0.32 -10.71
N LEU A 30 1.56 -0.33 -9.60
CA LEU A 30 1.73 0.83 -8.72
C LEU A 30 2.88 1.73 -9.21
N ASN A 31 2.73 3.05 -9.12
CA ASN A 31 3.75 3.99 -9.63
C ASN A 31 5.04 3.96 -8.77
N SER A 32 6.09 3.29 -9.26
CA SER A 32 7.35 3.14 -8.53
C SER A 32 8.16 4.43 -8.40
N THR A 33 7.84 5.51 -9.12
CA THR A 33 8.59 6.78 -8.95
C THR A 33 8.32 7.42 -7.60
N VAL A 34 7.13 7.16 -7.03
CA VAL A 34 6.68 7.70 -5.75
C VAL A 34 6.39 6.63 -4.70
N TRP A 35 6.08 5.39 -5.10
CA TRP A 35 5.85 4.29 -4.17
C TRP A 35 7.07 3.38 -4.04
N LEU A 36 7.41 3.06 -2.79
CA LEU A 36 8.43 2.08 -2.42
C LEU A 36 7.81 1.07 -1.46
N ILE A 37 7.93 -0.22 -1.79
CA ILE A 37 7.42 -1.32 -0.98
C ILE A 37 8.60 -2.16 -0.51
N THR A 38 8.76 -2.34 0.79
CA THR A 38 9.82 -3.18 1.39
C THR A 38 9.21 -4.33 2.19
N GLY A 39 10.04 -5.32 2.54
CA GLY A 39 9.65 -6.45 3.37
C GLY A 39 9.22 -7.69 2.59
N MET A 40 9.37 -7.71 1.27
CA MET A 40 9.16 -8.91 0.45
C MET A 40 10.43 -9.75 0.35
N SER A 41 10.29 -11.05 0.09
CA SER A 41 11.44 -11.93 -0.16
C SER A 41 12.08 -11.70 -1.53
N ASP A 42 11.27 -11.32 -2.53
CA ASP A 42 11.77 -10.87 -3.84
C ASP A 42 12.46 -9.50 -3.78
N ALA A 43 13.49 -9.34 -4.61
CA ALA A 43 14.28 -8.13 -4.69
C ALA A 43 13.43 -6.89 -5.07
N GLN A 44 13.52 -5.86 -4.23
CA GLN A 44 12.84 -4.59 -4.40
C GLN A 44 13.51 -3.76 -5.52
N PRO A 45 12.78 -3.21 -6.51
CA PRO A 45 13.39 -2.56 -7.68
C PRO A 45 13.91 -1.11 -7.47
N GLY A 46 13.91 -0.57 -6.24
CA GLY A 46 14.12 0.85 -5.95
C GLY A 46 12.99 1.78 -6.43
N TYR A 47 13.15 3.09 -6.18
CA TYR A 47 12.29 4.10 -6.80
C TYR A 47 12.58 4.19 -8.31
N GLY A 48 11.53 4.26 -9.12
CA GLY A 48 11.61 4.36 -10.57
C GLY A 48 11.93 3.03 -11.28
N GLY A 49 12.07 1.94 -10.53
CA GLY A 49 12.30 0.61 -11.10
C GLY A 49 11.00 -0.10 -11.51
N THR A 50 11.14 -1.24 -12.20
CA THR A 50 10.01 -2.05 -12.66
C THR A 50 10.11 -3.46 -12.09
N VAL A 51 9.01 -4.00 -11.59
CA VAL A 51 8.86 -5.41 -11.21
C VAL A 51 7.43 -5.83 -11.54
N GLY A 52 7.24 -7.00 -12.15
CA GLY A 52 5.92 -7.41 -12.67
C GLY A 52 5.45 -8.81 -12.27
N ALA A 53 6.25 -9.56 -11.51
CA ALA A 53 6.00 -10.95 -11.13
C ALA A 53 6.41 -11.18 -9.67
N GLY A 54 6.19 -12.40 -9.19
CA GLY A 54 6.60 -12.81 -7.85
C GLY A 54 5.80 -12.10 -6.76
N ASP A 55 6.46 -11.72 -5.67
CA ASP A 55 5.83 -11.11 -4.49
C ASP A 55 5.17 -9.77 -4.80
N TYR A 56 5.60 -9.07 -5.84
CA TYR A 56 5.01 -7.79 -6.22
C TYR A 56 3.86 -7.95 -7.23
N GLY A 57 3.75 -9.09 -7.91
CA GLY A 57 2.86 -9.29 -9.06
C GLY A 57 1.81 -10.36 -8.84
N ARG A 58 1.15 -10.42 -7.68
CA ARG A 58 0.22 -11.53 -7.36
C ARG A 58 -1.17 -11.41 -7.98
N GLY A 59 -1.47 -10.28 -8.61
CA GLY A 59 -2.73 -10.05 -9.31
C GLY A 59 -3.88 -9.60 -8.39
N ILE A 60 -5.10 -9.78 -8.88
CA ILE A 60 -6.33 -9.41 -8.19
C ILE A 60 -6.78 -10.57 -7.28
N LEU A 61 -7.01 -10.28 -6.00
CA LEU A 61 -7.63 -11.24 -5.09
C LEU A 61 -9.06 -11.52 -5.51
N SER A 62 -9.46 -12.78 -5.46
CA SER A 62 -10.87 -13.13 -5.57
C SER A 62 -11.65 -12.54 -4.39
N ALA A 63 -12.83 -11.98 -4.66
CA ALA A 63 -13.65 -11.28 -3.66
C ALA A 63 -14.04 -12.15 -2.45
N SER A 64 -14.04 -13.48 -2.59
CA SER A 64 -14.40 -14.41 -1.52
C SER A 64 -13.29 -15.40 -1.13
N GLY A 65 -12.15 -15.36 -1.79
CA GLY A 65 -11.08 -16.33 -1.60
C GLY A 65 -9.97 -15.80 -0.72
N ASN A 66 -9.59 -16.63 0.24
CA ASN A 66 -8.36 -16.47 1.00
C ASN A 66 -7.16 -16.84 0.13
N THR A 67 -6.08 -16.09 0.23
CA THR A 67 -4.79 -16.49 -0.34
C THR A 67 -3.87 -16.92 0.79
N THR A 68 -3.03 -17.91 0.54
CA THR A 68 -1.96 -18.33 1.45
C THR A 68 -0.58 -17.91 0.94
N THR A 69 -0.51 -17.42 -0.30
CA THR A 69 0.74 -17.01 -0.92
C THR A 69 1.05 -15.57 -0.53
N GLY A 70 2.23 -15.36 0.07
CA GLY A 70 2.70 -14.04 0.48
C GLY A 70 2.85 -13.07 -0.69
N GLY A 71 2.68 -11.79 -0.43
CA GLY A 71 2.97 -10.72 -1.40
C GLY A 71 1.88 -9.67 -1.55
N MET A 72 2.06 -8.85 -2.59
CA MET A 72 1.27 -7.67 -2.94
C MET A 72 0.17 -8.02 -3.94
N TYR A 73 -1.06 -7.61 -3.62
CA TYR A 73 -2.25 -7.87 -4.41
C TYR A 73 -3.07 -6.61 -4.63
N ALA A 74 -3.91 -6.64 -5.67
CA ALA A 74 -5.07 -5.77 -5.75
C ALA A 74 -6.26 -6.44 -5.03
N ALA A 75 -6.75 -5.83 -3.96
CA ALA A 75 -7.92 -6.31 -3.23
C ALA A 75 -9.21 -5.69 -3.77
N PRO A 76 -10.28 -6.46 -4.01
CA PRO A 76 -11.59 -5.90 -4.31
C PRO A 76 -12.19 -5.29 -3.04
N VAL A 77 -12.59 -4.01 -3.13
CA VAL A 77 -13.18 -3.25 -2.01
C VAL A 77 -14.45 -2.55 -2.53
N GLY A 78 -15.62 -3.09 -2.18
CA GLY A 78 -16.88 -2.64 -2.77
C GLY A 78 -16.87 -2.81 -4.29
N ALA A 79 -17.10 -1.72 -5.04
CA ALA A 79 -17.01 -1.69 -6.49
C ALA A 79 -15.61 -1.33 -7.04
N GLY A 80 -14.69 -0.94 -6.16
CA GLY A 80 -13.35 -0.49 -6.49
C GLY A 80 -12.27 -1.48 -6.09
N ARG A 81 -11.03 -0.98 -6.01
CA ARG A 81 -9.85 -1.76 -5.63
C ARG A 81 -9.02 -1.06 -4.57
N GLY A 82 -8.20 -1.82 -3.86
CA GLY A 82 -7.21 -1.32 -2.92
C GLY A 82 -5.90 -2.08 -3.00
N LEU A 83 -4.85 -1.50 -2.43
CA LEU A 83 -3.55 -2.15 -2.26
C LEU A 83 -3.59 -3.02 -1.00
N ALA A 84 -3.37 -4.32 -1.16
CA ALA A 84 -3.36 -5.26 -0.05
C ALA A 84 -2.10 -6.12 -0.05
N PHE A 85 -1.77 -6.61 1.13
CA PHE A 85 -0.63 -7.48 1.37
C PHE A 85 -1.13 -8.74 2.07
N GLN A 86 -0.64 -9.89 1.62
CA GLN A 86 -0.74 -11.14 2.36
C GLN A 86 0.61 -11.35 3.04
N PRO A 87 0.71 -11.20 4.38
CA PRO A 87 1.90 -11.59 5.10
C PRO A 87 2.13 -13.10 5.00
N SER A 88 3.39 -13.49 4.99
CA SER A 88 3.88 -14.87 5.10
C SER A 88 5.06 -14.91 6.09
N GLY A 89 5.68 -16.08 6.26
CA GLY A 89 6.92 -16.17 7.06
C GLY A 89 8.12 -15.45 6.44
N THR A 90 8.04 -15.08 5.15
CA THR A 90 9.13 -14.46 4.40
C THR A 90 8.74 -13.15 3.73
N ASP A 91 7.44 -12.86 3.61
CA ASP A 91 6.91 -11.72 2.88
C ASP A 91 6.04 -10.87 3.77
N PHE A 92 6.25 -9.57 3.71
CA PHE A 92 5.46 -8.52 4.32
C PHE A 92 5.11 -8.76 5.80
N PHE A 93 6.09 -9.21 6.61
CA PHE A 93 5.92 -9.46 8.04
C PHE A 93 6.35 -8.26 8.90
N GLU A 94 5.95 -8.27 10.17
CA GLU A 94 6.17 -7.17 11.10
C GLU A 94 7.65 -6.79 11.26
N GLY A 95 7.93 -5.48 11.34
CA GLY A 95 9.26 -4.94 11.61
C GLY A 95 10.18 -4.78 10.39
N THR A 96 9.88 -5.39 9.24
CA THR A 96 10.68 -5.29 8.00
C THR A 96 9.93 -4.62 6.85
N SER A 97 8.62 -4.43 7.01
CA SER A 97 7.70 -4.07 5.94
C SER A 97 7.28 -2.61 6.00
N ASN A 98 7.41 -1.91 4.88
CA ASN A 98 6.97 -0.51 4.75
C ASN A 98 6.34 -0.29 3.37
N VAL A 99 5.35 0.61 3.36
CA VAL A 99 4.73 1.15 2.15
C VAL A 99 4.94 2.65 2.18
N THR A 100 5.93 3.11 1.43
CA THR A 100 6.38 4.51 1.49
C THR A 100 5.93 5.25 0.25
N LEU A 101 5.14 6.30 0.45
CA LEU A 101 4.85 7.32 -0.56
C LEU A 101 5.81 8.49 -0.39
N ARG A 102 6.61 8.78 -1.43
CA ARG A 102 7.50 9.94 -1.49
C ARG A 102 6.98 10.92 -2.53
N LEU A 103 6.64 12.13 -2.09
CA LEU A 103 6.15 13.19 -2.96
C LEU A 103 7.18 14.30 -3.06
N ALA A 104 7.38 14.81 -4.28
CA ALA A 104 8.14 16.02 -4.52
C ALA A 104 7.18 17.21 -4.70
N ASN A 105 7.57 18.34 -4.13
CA ASN A 105 6.91 19.60 -4.38
C ASN A 105 7.37 20.19 -5.71
N THR A 106 6.54 20.09 -6.73
CA THR A 106 6.81 20.63 -8.07
C THR A 106 6.13 21.98 -8.31
N SER A 107 5.44 22.55 -7.31
CA SER A 107 4.63 23.76 -7.47
C SER A 107 5.43 25.08 -7.49
N GLY A 108 6.68 25.06 -7.03
CA GLY A 108 7.52 26.25 -6.89
C GLY A 108 7.25 27.10 -5.64
N ALA A 109 6.20 26.81 -4.87
CA ALA A 109 5.92 27.46 -3.58
C ALA A 109 6.31 26.54 -2.41
N ALA A 110 6.74 27.07 -1.27
CA ALA A 110 7.06 26.24 -0.10
C ALA A 110 5.81 25.52 0.43
N TRP A 111 5.95 24.25 0.82
CA TRP A 111 4.91 23.56 1.57
C TRP A 111 4.91 24.07 3.01
N THR A 112 3.80 24.67 3.43
CA THR A 112 3.58 25.11 4.81
C THR A 112 2.78 24.08 5.63
N GLY A 113 2.21 23.09 4.95
CA GLY A 113 1.48 21.97 5.54
C GLY A 113 0.97 21.02 4.46
N ILE A 114 0.69 19.79 4.86
CA ILE A 114 0.08 18.75 4.01
C ILE A 114 -1.09 18.17 4.80
N THR A 115 -2.24 18.06 4.14
CA THR A 115 -3.36 17.27 4.62
C THR A 115 -3.31 15.92 3.91
N VAL A 116 -3.43 14.84 4.67
CA VAL A 116 -3.46 13.48 4.14
C VAL A 116 -4.76 12.84 4.56
N ASP A 117 -5.54 12.43 3.57
CA ASP A 117 -6.75 11.64 3.73
C ASP A 117 -6.50 10.28 3.07
N PHE A 118 -6.85 9.19 3.74
CA PHE A 118 -6.69 7.85 3.22
C PHE A 118 -7.65 6.89 3.92
N ASN A 119 -7.78 5.69 3.36
CA ASN A 119 -8.52 4.60 3.98
C ASN A 119 -7.58 3.44 4.26
N TRP A 120 -7.69 2.87 5.46
CA TRP A 120 -7.18 1.53 5.71
C TRP A 120 -8.16 0.52 5.14
N ILE A 121 -7.63 -0.58 4.59
CA ILE A 121 -8.42 -1.75 4.28
C ILE A 121 -7.83 -2.98 4.96
N TYR A 122 -8.67 -3.90 5.39
CA TYR A 122 -8.22 -5.18 5.90
C TYR A 122 -9.24 -6.27 5.63
N ARG A 123 -8.76 -7.51 5.63
CA ARG A 123 -9.58 -8.71 5.73
C ARG A 123 -8.81 -9.71 6.56
N ASN A 124 -9.33 -10.02 7.74
CA ASN A 124 -8.72 -11.00 8.62
C ASN A 124 -9.43 -12.35 8.43
N ASN A 125 -8.75 -13.35 7.88
CA ASN A 125 -9.37 -14.64 7.59
C ASN A 125 -8.99 -15.75 8.58
N ASP A 126 -8.30 -15.42 9.67
CA ASP A 126 -7.86 -16.34 10.72
C ASP A 126 -7.91 -15.64 12.10
N THR A 127 -7.66 -16.36 13.19
CA THR A 127 -7.67 -15.79 14.54
C THR A 127 -6.35 -15.07 14.86
N ARG A 128 -6.03 -14.02 14.09
CA ARG A 128 -4.80 -13.22 14.19
C ARG A 128 -5.11 -11.72 14.11
N SER A 129 -4.17 -10.88 14.48
CA SER A 129 -4.32 -9.42 14.38
C SER A 129 -2.98 -8.81 13.99
N ASP A 130 -3.04 -7.72 13.23
CA ASP A 130 -1.90 -6.92 12.80
C ASP A 130 -2.08 -5.47 13.27
N VAL A 131 -0.97 -4.78 13.46
CA VAL A 131 -0.94 -3.34 13.76
C VAL A 131 -0.31 -2.57 12.61
N MET A 132 -1.10 -1.71 11.97
CA MET A 132 -0.65 -0.80 10.90
C MET A 132 -0.50 0.61 11.46
N ASN A 133 0.65 1.23 11.19
CA ASN A 133 0.98 2.58 11.63
C ASN A 133 1.08 3.54 10.45
N PHE A 134 0.63 4.78 10.64
CA PHE A 134 0.95 5.87 9.73
C PHE A 134 2.07 6.74 10.33
N SER A 135 3.07 7.04 9.52
CA SER A 135 4.18 7.92 9.88
C SER A 135 4.56 8.81 8.70
N TRP A 136 5.17 9.96 8.98
CA TRP A 136 5.65 10.88 7.95
C TRP A 136 7.11 11.26 8.17
N SER A 137 7.77 11.73 7.11
CA SER A 137 9.17 12.16 7.12
C SER A 137 9.41 13.25 6.08
N THR A 138 10.36 14.15 6.36
CA THR A 138 10.89 15.14 5.39
C THR A 138 12.25 14.78 4.83
N ASP A 139 12.96 13.82 5.43
CA ASP A 139 14.30 13.37 5.01
C ASP A 139 14.30 11.96 4.41
N GLY A 140 13.18 11.22 4.54
CA GLY A 140 13.05 9.84 4.10
C GLY A 140 13.82 8.83 4.96
N VAL A 141 14.34 9.26 6.12
CA VAL A 141 15.15 8.44 7.04
C VAL A 141 14.50 8.38 8.41
N THR A 142 14.12 9.53 8.96
CA THR A 142 13.49 9.64 10.27
C THR A 142 11.99 9.82 10.10
N PHE A 143 11.22 8.84 10.59
CA PHE A 143 9.76 8.85 10.49
C PHE A 143 9.12 9.18 11.85
N THR A 144 8.17 10.11 11.84
CA THR A 144 7.35 10.46 13.00
C THR A 144 5.99 9.79 12.88
N THR A 145 5.68 8.86 13.79
CA THR A 145 4.39 8.16 13.82
C THR A 145 3.28 9.06 14.34
N ILE A 146 2.11 8.99 13.69
CA ILE A 146 0.88 9.62 14.15
C ILE A 146 -0.01 8.52 14.74
N SER A 147 0.06 8.34 16.06
CA SER A 147 -0.66 7.26 16.76
C SER A 147 -2.17 7.30 16.58
N ALA A 148 -2.74 8.49 16.37
CA ALA A 148 -4.18 8.66 16.10
C ALA A 148 -4.65 7.99 14.79
N LEU A 149 -3.74 7.66 13.89
CA LEU A 149 -4.02 7.03 12.59
C LEU A 149 -3.62 5.55 12.56
N GLN A 150 -3.24 4.97 13.71
CA GLN A 150 -2.95 3.55 13.84
C GLN A 150 -4.24 2.73 13.70
N LEU A 151 -4.15 1.61 12.98
CA LEU A 151 -5.19 0.59 12.93
C LEU A 151 -4.68 -0.72 13.54
N THR A 152 -5.45 -1.29 14.46
CA THR A 152 -5.32 -2.68 14.88
C THR A 152 -6.47 -3.48 14.29
N THR A 153 -6.17 -4.53 13.53
CA THR A 153 -7.23 -5.39 12.98
C THR A 153 -7.88 -6.22 14.09
N PRO A 154 -9.18 -6.54 14.03
CA PRO A 154 -9.82 -7.42 15.01
C PRO A 154 -9.18 -8.80 15.02
N VAL A 155 -9.03 -9.41 16.20
CA VAL A 155 -8.51 -10.79 16.35
C VAL A 155 -9.46 -11.84 15.78
N ALA A 156 -10.77 -11.57 15.80
CA ALA A 156 -11.76 -12.47 15.22
C ALA A 156 -11.65 -12.44 13.70
N ALA A 157 -11.71 -13.63 13.08
CA ALA A 157 -11.84 -13.73 11.64
C ALA A 157 -13.10 -12.99 11.16
N ASP A 158 -12.96 -12.22 10.09
CA ASP A 158 -14.00 -11.52 9.35
C ASP A 158 -14.69 -12.48 8.37
N SER A 159 -15.79 -11.99 7.83
CA SER A 159 -16.38 -12.39 6.57
C SER A 159 -15.37 -12.43 5.41
N THR A 160 -15.83 -12.91 4.27
CA THR A 160 -14.98 -13.14 3.09
C THR A 160 -14.55 -11.86 2.36
N SER A 161 -15.12 -10.70 2.70
CA SER A 161 -14.90 -9.40 2.03
C SER A 161 -13.91 -8.49 2.77
N PHE A 162 -13.33 -7.52 2.07
CA PHE A 162 -12.51 -6.48 2.69
C PHE A 162 -13.36 -5.41 3.37
N THR A 163 -12.94 -5.04 4.57
CA THR A 163 -13.48 -3.90 5.33
C THR A 163 -12.63 -2.67 5.06
N SER A 164 -13.27 -1.50 4.88
CA SER A 164 -12.62 -0.20 4.72
C SER A 164 -12.89 0.69 5.95
N ILE A 165 -11.86 1.37 6.44
CA ILE A 165 -11.90 2.29 7.58
C ILE A 165 -11.31 3.63 7.14
N THR A 166 -11.95 4.74 7.51
CA THR A 166 -11.47 6.12 7.33
C THR A 166 -10.91 6.64 8.65
#